data_AF-A0A352F7S5-F1
#
_entry.id   AF-A0A352F7S5-F1
#
_cell.length_a   1.000
_cell.length_b   1.000
_cell.length_c   1.000
_cell.angle_alpha   90.00
_cell.angle_beta   90.00
_cell.angle_gamma   90.00
#
_symmetry.space_group_name_H-M   'P 1'
#
loop_
_entity.id
_entity.type
_entity.pdbx_description
1 polymer ?
#
loop_
_entity_poly.entity_id
_entity_poly.type
_entity_poly.pdbx_seq_one_letter_code
_entity_poly.pdbx_strand_id
1 'polypeptide(L)'
;MKISGASFALDLPSGRKTFQPGTLFVPTANQVLNSPDLYYTLSKNARENGLTLVSAPTGYSPAGPDLGSGRFTSLSLPKILTFAGAGNSGITGEIWYLLDTRFSVPMTIAESRRFNSLDLDAYNVLILDGSYPDFDAAEVEKIKEWVRKGGTVIGIESGCEYLSRNGFVKLTPVSQPPKEDEKNALRPFNKRTEDFAGRSIPGSIFSASLDTTHPLAYGYHSDEIAIFREGNAFFKPSTDAYENPAVYTSDPLLSGYINKENLKLIKNASAIQRQSLGSGKVILFMDDPLFRGYWAGTHKLFMNAVFWGGR
;
A
#
# COMPACT_ATOMS: atom_id res chain seq x y z
N MET A 1 0.75 20.73 7.30
CA MET A 1 -0.30 20.22 6.40
C MET A 1 -1.06 19.10 7.11
N LYS A 2 -2.35 18.95 6.82
CA LYS A 2 -3.24 17.91 7.34
C LYS A 2 -4.02 17.25 6.20
N ILE A 3 -4.59 16.07 6.44
CA ILE A 3 -5.44 15.35 5.49
C ILE A 3 -6.79 15.04 6.13
N SER A 4 -7.88 15.20 5.37
CA SER A 4 -9.22 14.89 5.87
C SER A 4 -9.51 13.38 5.83
N GLY A 5 -9.98 12.84 6.94
CA GLY A 5 -10.48 11.46 7.03
C GLY A 5 -11.94 11.27 6.59
N ALA A 6 -12.66 12.35 6.31
CA ALA A 6 -14.08 12.32 5.96
C ALA A 6 -14.44 13.40 4.94
N SER A 7 -15.58 13.26 4.26
CA SER A 7 -16.11 14.31 3.40
C SER A 7 -16.54 15.52 4.23
N PHE A 8 -16.31 16.73 3.73
CA PHE A 8 -16.74 17.98 4.35
C PHE A 8 -17.13 18.99 3.27
N ALA A 9 -17.86 20.03 3.64
CA ALA A 9 -18.22 21.12 2.74
C ALA A 9 -17.69 22.45 3.26
N LEU A 10 -17.37 23.37 2.33
CA LEU A 10 -17.06 24.76 2.63
C LEU A 10 -17.98 25.68 1.81
N ASP A 11 -18.44 26.75 2.44
CA ASP A 11 -19.11 27.85 1.74
C ASP A 11 -18.05 28.79 1.18
N LEU A 12 -17.85 28.76 -0.14
CA LEU A 12 -16.89 29.60 -0.86
C LEU A 12 -17.62 30.78 -1.52
N PRO A 13 -16.91 31.86 -1.90
CA PRO A 13 -17.51 32.95 -2.67
C PRO A 13 -18.17 32.49 -3.98
N SER A 14 -17.68 31.39 -4.57
CA SER A 14 -18.25 30.76 -5.77
C SER A 14 -19.43 29.80 -5.50
N GLY A 15 -19.87 29.69 -4.24
CA GLY A 15 -20.88 28.74 -3.80
C GLY A 15 -20.32 27.60 -2.93
N ARG A 16 -21.24 26.79 -2.38
CA ARG A 16 -20.89 25.65 -1.54
C ARG A 16 -20.16 24.57 -2.35
N LYS A 17 -19.04 24.09 -1.83
CA LYS A 17 -18.25 23.01 -2.44
C LYS A 17 -18.00 21.89 -1.44
N THR A 18 -18.21 20.65 -1.89
CA THR A 18 -17.93 19.44 -1.11
C THR A 18 -16.55 18.89 -1.49
N PHE A 19 -15.83 18.40 -0.48
CA PHE A 19 -14.51 17.80 -0.56
C PHE A 19 -14.60 16.37 -0.06
N GLN A 20 -13.87 15.47 -0.72
CA GLN A 20 -13.85 14.04 -0.40
C GLN A 20 -12.77 13.72 0.64
N PRO A 21 -12.81 12.56 1.31
CA PRO A 21 -11.72 12.06 2.12
C PRO A 21 -10.41 12.05 1.31
N GLY A 22 -9.29 12.30 1.98
CA GLY A 22 -7.99 12.49 1.32
C GLY A 22 -7.71 13.93 0.86
N THR A 23 -8.65 14.87 1.01
CA THR A 23 -8.38 16.28 0.72
C THR A 23 -7.34 16.85 1.68
N LEU A 24 -6.34 17.52 1.12
CA LEU A 24 -5.27 18.17 1.88
C LEU A 24 -5.70 19.55 2.36
N PHE A 25 -5.38 19.84 3.62
CA PHE A 25 -5.56 21.14 4.25
C PHE A 25 -4.21 21.71 4.69
N VAL A 26 -3.92 22.92 4.25
CA VAL A 26 -2.72 23.67 4.67
C VAL A 26 -3.19 24.84 5.53
N PRO A 27 -3.04 24.79 6.87
CA PRO A 27 -3.36 25.92 7.70
C PRO A 27 -2.41 27.08 7.38
N THR A 28 -2.92 28.30 7.36
CA THR A 28 -2.11 29.52 7.19
C THR A 28 -1.46 29.96 8.51
N ALA A 29 -2.03 29.56 9.65
CA ALA A 29 -1.46 29.79 10.97
C ALA A 29 -0.33 28.80 11.28
N ASN A 30 0.60 29.22 12.16
CA ASN A 30 1.72 28.43 12.66
C ASN A 30 2.57 27.82 11.54
N GLN A 31 2.80 28.59 10.47
CA GLN A 31 3.66 28.21 9.35
C GLN A 31 5.07 28.77 9.52
N VAL A 32 6.06 28.02 9.02
CA VAL A 32 7.46 28.48 8.95
C VAL A 32 7.60 29.60 7.91
N LEU A 33 6.88 29.48 6.78
CA LEU A 33 6.83 30.50 5.74
C LEU A 33 5.84 31.60 6.11
N ASN A 34 6.17 32.84 5.73
CA ASN A 34 5.20 33.95 5.77
C ASN A 34 4.08 33.73 4.74
N SER A 35 2.99 34.51 4.84
CA SER A 35 1.80 34.30 3.99
C SER A 35 2.06 34.48 2.49
N PRO A 36 2.78 35.53 2.01
CA PRO A 36 3.14 35.64 0.60
C PRO A 36 3.93 34.44 0.07
N ASP A 37 4.97 34.01 0.80
CA ASP A 37 5.84 32.91 0.39
C ASP A 37 5.08 31.58 0.39
N LEU A 38 4.26 31.33 1.41
CA LEU A 38 3.39 30.16 1.48
C LEU A 38 2.44 30.11 0.28
N TYR A 39 1.76 31.22 -0.02
CA TYR A 39 0.84 31.29 -1.14
C TYR A 39 1.55 31.07 -2.48
N TYR A 40 2.73 31.68 -2.66
CA TYR A 40 3.55 31.48 -3.84
C TYR A 40 3.97 30.01 -4.00
N THR A 41 4.50 29.39 -2.94
CA THR A 41 4.91 27.98 -2.93
C THR A 41 3.73 27.06 -3.27
N LEU A 42 2.57 27.24 -2.62
CA LEU A 42 1.38 26.43 -2.89
C LEU A 42 0.86 26.62 -4.32
N SER A 43 0.82 27.86 -4.81
CA SER A 43 0.31 28.18 -6.15
C SER A 43 1.22 27.63 -7.24
N LYS A 44 2.54 27.73 -7.06
CA LYS A 44 3.53 27.16 -7.98
C LYS A 44 3.37 25.63 -8.07
N ASN A 45 3.40 24.95 -6.92
CA ASN A 45 3.25 23.49 -6.86
C ASN A 45 1.89 23.04 -7.42
N ALA A 46 0.81 23.77 -7.13
CA ALA A 46 -0.51 23.44 -7.65
C ALA A 46 -0.54 23.52 -9.19
N ARG A 47 0.05 24.57 -9.77
CA ARG A 47 0.11 24.73 -11.24
C ARG A 47 0.98 23.66 -11.90
N GLU A 48 2.15 23.37 -11.35
CA GLU A 48 3.09 22.38 -11.90
C GLU A 48 2.54 20.95 -11.85
N ASN A 49 1.69 20.64 -10.87
CA ASN A 49 1.14 19.30 -10.65
C ASN A 49 -0.35 19.16 -11.02
N GLY A 50 -0.96 20.17 -11.63
CA GLY A 50 -2.38 20.14 -12.01
C GLY A 50 -3.36 20.05 -10.82
N LEU A 51 -2.98 20.55 -9.65
CA LEU A 51 -3.81 20.54 -8.45
C LEU A 51 -4.74 21.75 -8.40
N THR A 52 -5.92 21.55 -7.84
CA THR A 52 -6.84 22.67 -7.56
C THR A 52 -6.59 23.22 -6.17
N LEU A 53 -6.11 24.47 -6.09
CA LEU A 53 -5.98 25.18 -4.82
C LEU A 53 -7.29 25.93 -4.52
N VAL A 54 -7.83 25.73 -3.32
CA VAL A 54 -9.02 26.45 -2.83
C VAL A 54 -8.66 27.19 -1.55
N SER A 55 -8.93 28.50 -1.52
CA SER A 55 -8.80 29.29 -0.29
C SER A 55 -10.03 29.09 0.59
N ALA A 56 -9.82 28.64 1.82
CA ALA A 56 -10.88 28.52 2.81
C ALA A 56 -10.99 29.84 3.61
N PRO A 57 -12.12 30.56 3.56
CA PRO A 57 -12.27 31.84 4.26
C PRO A 57 -12.40 31.67 5.78
N THR A 58 -12.91 30.53 6.24
CA THR A 58 -13.08 30.21 7.66
C THR A 58 -12.70 28.76 7.93
N GLY A 59 -12.48 28.42 9.21
CA GLY A 59 -12.27 27.05 9.66
C GLY A 59 -13.55 26.22 9.82
N TYR A 60 -14.72 26.86 9.66
CA TYR A 60 -16.04 26.26 9.87
C TYR A 60 -16.53 25.54 8.61
N SER A 61 -17.00 24.31 8.79
CA SER A 61 -17.59 23.50 7.74
C SER A 61 -19.11 23.47 7.90
N PRO A 62 -19.92 23.99 6.94
CA PRO A 62 -21.38 23.85 6.97
C PRO A 62 -21.89 22.39 6.98
N ALA A 63 -21.06 21.42 6.57
CA ALA A 63 -21.36 20.00 6.70
C ALA A 63 -20.05 19.21 6.84
N GLY A 64 -20.09 18.11 7.62
CA GLY A 64 -18.91 17.30 7.92
C GLY A 64 -18.01 17.93 8.98
N PRO A 65 -16.77 17.44 9.15
CA PRO A 65 -15.84 17.95 10.13
C PRO A 65 -15.33 19.37 9.81
N ASP A 66 -15.20 20.19 10.86
CA ASP A 66 -14.46 21.45 10.79
C ASP A 66 -12.97 21.22 10.52
N LEU A 67 -12.31 22.18 9.87
CA LEU A 67 -10.88 22.12 9.50
C LEU A 67 -9.95 22.00 10.72
N GLY A 68 -10.43 22.41 11.91
CA GLY A 68 -9.73 22.29 13.18
C GLY A 68 -9.95 20.96 13.92
N SER A 69 -10.89 20.12 13.48
CA SER A 69 -11.28 18.91 14.19
C SER A 69 -10.21 17.80 14.12
N GLY A 70 -10.32 16.82 15.02
CA GLY A 70 -9.47 15.62 15.02
C GLY A 70 -9.65 14.70 13.80
N ARG A 71 -10.61 14.98 12.91
CA ARG A 71 -10.76 14.29 11.62
C ARG A 71 -9.77 14.76 10.56
N PHE A 72 -9.05 15.86 10.83
CA PHE A 72 -7.91 16.30 10.03
C PHE A 72 -6.60 15.86 10.69
N THR A 73 -5.99 14.82 10.13
CA THR A 73 -4.76 14.24 10.70
C THR A 73 -3.54 14.95 10.16
N SER A 74 -2.61 15.31 11.05
CA SER A 74 -1.34 15.95 10.66
C SER A 74 -0.48 15.02 9.82
N LEU A 75 0.17 15.60 8.81
CA LEU A 75 1.05 14.88 7.90
C LEU A 75 2.50 14.90 8.38
N SER A 76 3.14 13.75 8.27
CA SER A 76 4.55 13.52 8.53
C SER A 76 5.23 13.16 7.21
N LEU A 77 6.42 13.69 6.98
CA LEU A 77 7.20 13.27 5.82
C LEU A 77 7.58 11.80 5.97
N PRO A 78 7.42 10.99 4.90
CA PRO A 78 7.87 9.61 4.92
C PRO A 78 9.40 9.56 5.01
N LYS A 79 9.91 8.77 5.95
CA LYS A 79 11.31 8.41 6.12
C LYS A 79 11.39 6.91 5.95
N ILE A 80 11.77 6.50 4.74
CA ILE A 80 11.55 5.15 4.24
C ILE A 80 12.85 4.36 4.33
N LEU A 81 12.76 3.16 4.91
CA LEU A 81 13.82 2.16 4.94
C LEU A 81 13.41 0.94 4.11
N THR A 82 14.35 0.41 3.33
CA THR A 82 14.29 -0.94 2.78
C THR A 82 15.69 -1.56 2.81
N PHE A 83 15.81 -2.77 2.31
CA PHE A 83 17.05 -3.51 2.25
C PHE A 83 17.40 -3.89 0.81
N ALA A 84 18.70 -4.13 0.58
CA ALA A 84 19.19 -4.74 -0.64
C ALA A 84 20.34 -5.70 -0.33
N GLY A 85 20.63 -6.58 -1.29
CA GLY A 85 21.76 -7.50 -1.24
C GLY A 85 21.48 -8.88 -0.66
N ALA A 86 20.24 -9.18 -0.26
CA ALA A 86 19.81 -10.51 0.22
C ALA A 86 18.86 -11.26 -0.73
N GLY A 87 18.51 -10.69 -1.89
CA GLY A 87 17.48 -11.26 -2.78
C GLY A 87 17.22 -10.46 -4.05
N ASN A 88 16.10 -10.78 -4.72
CA ASN A 88 15.76 -10.28 -6.05
C ASN A 88 15.45 -8.77 -6.05
N SER A 89 16.31 -8.01 -6.72
CA SER A 89 16.37 -6.54 -6.71
C SER A 89 15.34 -5.82 -7.59
N GLY A 90 14.44 -6.56 -8.25
CA GLY A 90 13.50 -5.99 -9.22
C GLY A 90 12.55 -4.98 -8.57
N ILE A 91 11.75 -5.43 -7.60
CA ILE A 91 10.74 -4.60 -6.92
C ILE A 91 11.42 -3.42 -6.18
N THR A 92 12.57 -3.65 -5.55
CA THR A 92 13.33 -2.57 -4.88
C THR A 92 13.73 -1.46 -5.85
N GLY A 93 14.15 -1.83 -7.07
CA GLY A 93 14.48 -0.88 -8.12
C GLY A 93 13.26 -0.11 -8.62
N GLU A 94 12.11 -0.77 -8.73
CA GLU A 94 10.84 -0.14 -9.11
C GLU A 94 10.35 0.86 -8.05
N ILE A 95 10.41 0.48 -6.77
CA ILE A 95 10.12 1.36 -5.63
C ILE A 95 11.06 2.57 -5.65
N TRP A 96 12.36 2.34 -5.78
CA TRP A 96 13.36 3.42 -5.79
C TRP A 96 13.12 4.39 -6.95
N TYR A 97 12.89 3.88 -8.16
CA TYR A 97 12.57 4.71 -9.33
C TYR A 97 11.31 5.54 -9.12
N LEU A 98 10.24 4.95 -8.60
CA LEU A 98 9.00 5.67 -8.32
C LEU A 98 9.25 6.80 -7.30
N LEU A 99 9.87 6.49 -6.17
CA LEU A 99 10.08 7.45 -5.10
C LEU A 99 11.04 8.57 -5.53
N ASP A 100 12.20 8.24 -6.07
CA ASP A 100 13.24 9.21 -6.44
C ASP A 100 12.85 10.02 -7.69
N THR A 101 12.58 9.33 -8.80
CA THR A 101 12.42 9.99 -10.10
C THR A 101 11.03 10.60 -10.29
N ARG A 102 9.96 9.97 -9.76
CA ARG A 102 8.58 10.44 -10.00
C ARG A 102 8.05 11.34 -8.90
N PHE A 103 8.45 11.11 -7.65
CA PHE A 103 7.91 11.84 -6.50
C PHE A 103 8.95 12.64 -5.72
N SER A 104 10.24 12.53 -6.04
CA SER A 104 11.35 13.20 -5.32
C SER A 104 11.31 12.94 -3.80
N VAL A 105 10.97 11.73 -3.41
CA VAL A 105 10.93 11.25 -2.03
C VAL A 105 12.17 10.39 -1.79
N PRO A 106 13.06 10.76 -0.85
CA PRO A 106 14.24 9.97 -0.57
C PRO A 106 13.87 8.65 0.11
N MET A 107 14.58 7.59 -0.26
CA MET A 107 14.49 6.26 0.33
C MET A 107 15.88 5.82 0.79
N THR A 108 15.98 5.22 1.97
CA THR A 108 17.21 4.57 2.42
C THR A 108 17.18 3.10 2.06
N ILE A 109 18.16 2.66 1.26
CA ILE A 109 18.38 1.26 0.94
C ILE A 109 19.60 0.79 1.76
N ALA A 110 19.34 0.02 2.81
CA ALA A 110 20.39 -0.49 3.69
C ALA A 110 20.87 -1.87 3.25
N GLU A 111 22.17 -2.15 3.45
CA GLU A 111 22.64 -3.52 3.36
C GLU A 111 22.10 -4.33 4.54
N SER A 112 21.60 -5.53 4.27
CA SER A 112 21.09 -6.49 5.25
C SER A 112 21.95 -6.62 6.51
N ARG A 113 23.27 -6.76 6.36
CA ARG A 113 24.22 -6.92 7.47
C ARG A 113 24.31 -5.73 8.43
N ARG A 114 23.76 -4.56 8.06
CA ARG A 114 23.81 -3.33 8.86
C ARG A 114 22.59 -3.15 9.76
N PHE A 115 21.57 -4.02 9.69
CA PHE A 115 20.32 -3.86 10.42
C PHE A 115 20.51 -3.52 11.91
N ASN A 116 21.37 -4.27 12.61
CA ASN A 116 21.60 -4.06 14.04
C ASN A 116 22.24 -2.71 14.38
N SER A 117 22.97 -2.11 13.44
CA SER A 117 23.57 -0.77 13.59
C SER A 117 22.62 0.38 13.25
N LEU A 118 21.44 0.08 12.69
CA LEU A 118 20.46 1.10 12.35
C LEU A 118 19.63 1.48 13.57
N ASP A 119 19.45 2.79 13.72
CA ASP A 119 18.39 3.37 14.53
C ASP A 119 17.08 3.33 13.73
N LEU A 120 16.15 2.44 14.11
CA LEU A 120 14.86 2.31 13.44
C LEU A 120 13.95 3.52 13.71
N ASP A 121 14.14 4.23 14.82
CA ASP A 121 13.30 5.38 15.18
C ASP A 121 13.58 6.60 14.27
N ALA A 122 14.69 6.58 13.52
CA ALA A 122 14.95 7.53 12.45
C ALA A 122 13.99 7.39 11.25
N TYR A 123 13.28 6.26 11.13
CA TYR A 123 12.38 5.93 10.04
C TYR A 123 10.93 5.77 10.54
N ASN A 124 9.96 5.95 9.65
CA ASN A 124 8.53 5.73 9.95
C ASN A 124 7.87 4.72 8.99
N VAL A 125 8.55 4.34 7.91
CA VAL A 125 8.08 3.34 6.95
C VAL A 125 9.20 2.34 6.69
N LEU A 126 8.91 1.05 6.83
CA LEU A 126 9.77 -0.07 6.45
C LEU A 126 9.10 -0.84 5.32
N ILE A 127 9.81 -1.09 4.21
CA ILE A 127 9.29 -1.86 3.07
C ILE A 127 10.06 -3.18 2.94
N LEU A 128 9.31 -4.28 2.93
CA LEU A 128 9.78 -5.64 2.73
C LEU A 128 9.19 -6.18 1.41
N ASP A 129 10.01 -6.17 0.36
CA ASP A 129 9.63 -6.43 -1.04
C ASP A 129 10.24 -7.72 -1.61
N GLY A 130 10.78 -8.58 -0.73
CA GLY A 130 11.53 -9.78 -1.09
C GLY A 130 13.06 -9.60 -1.09
N SER A 131 13.55 -8.36 -0.97
CA SER A 131 14.99 -8.05 -0.84
C SER A 131 15.40 -7.70 0.60
N TYR A 132 14.98 -8.49 1.57
CA TYR A 132 15.31 -8.29 2.99
C TYR A 132 16.13 -9.47 3.58
N PRO A 133 16.92 -9.25 4.65
CA PRO A 133 17.58 -10.35 5.34
C PRO A 133 16.57 -11.30 5.98
N ASP A 134 16.96 -12.55 6.17
CA ASP A 134 16.25 -13.41 7.10
C ASP A 134 16.58 -12.95 8.53
N PHE A 135 15.79 -12.01 9.04
CA PHE A 135 16.00 -11.45 10.38
C PHE A 135 15.88 -12.56 11.44
N ASP A 136 16.77 -12.53 12.42
CA ASP A 136 16.68 -13.43 13.56
C ASP A 136 15.50 -13.07 14.49
N ALA A 137 15.24 -13.90 15.50
CA ALA A 137 14.12 -13.69 16.41
C ALA A 137 14.19 -12.36 17.19
N ALA A 138 15.39 -11.91 17.55
CA ALA A 138 15.58 -10.65 18.27
C ALA A 138 15.37 -9.45 17.34
N GLU A 139 15.86 -9.54 16.11
CA GLU A 139 15.65 -8.54 15.07
C GLU A 139 14.16 -8.41 14.70
N VAL A 140 13.45 -9.53 14.55
CA VAL A 140 11.99 -9.56 14.32
C VAL A 140 11.24 -8.85 15.45
N GLU A 141 11.55 -9.15 16.72
CA GLU A 141 10.89 -8.48 17.84
C GLU A 141 11.23 -6.98 17.91
N LYS A 142 12.47 -6.59 17.59
CA LYS A 142 12.86 -5.17 17.46
C LYS A 142 11.98 -4.44 16.43
N ILE A 143 11.72 -5.05 15.27
CA ILE A 143 10.82 -4.46 14.25
C ILE A 143 9.38 -4.42 14.78
N LYS A 144 8.87 -5.49 15.41
CA LYS A 144 7.51 -5.49 15.97
C LYS A 144 7.31 -4.42 17.03
N GLU A 145 8.28 -4.22 17.92
CA GLU A 145 8.24 -3.14 18.92
C GLU A 145 8.19 -1.76 18.26
N TRP A 146 8.99 -1.55 17.22
CA TRP A 146 8.96 -0.32 16.43
C TRP A 146 7.59 -0.11 15.75
N VAL A 147 7.00 -1.15 15.16
CA VAL A 147 5.63 -1.08 14.62
C VAL A 147 4.62 -0.78 15.74
N ARG A 148 4.69 -1.46 16.89
CA ARG A 148 3.79 -1.20 18.03
C ARG A 148 3.83 0.26 18.51
N LYS A 149 4.97 0.95 18.36
CA LYS A 149 5.16 2.38 18.71
C LYS A 149 4.65 3.36 17.63
N GLY A 150 4.15 2.88 16.50
CA GLY A 150 3.61 3.73 15.42
C GLY A 150 4.34 3.61 14.08
N GLY A 151 5.37 2.76 13.98
CA GLY A 151 6.00 2.44 12.69
C GLY A 151 5.02 1.76 11.73
N THR A 152 5.21 1.99 10.43
CA THR A 152 4.44 1.31 9.38
C THR A 152 5.33 0.34 8.62
N VAL A 153 4.95 -0.93 8.55
CA VAL A 153 5.63 -1.92 7.72
C VAL A 153 4.76 -2.30 6.53
N ILE A 154 5.35 -2.29 5.34
CA ILE A 154 4.69 -2.64 4.07
C ILE A 154 5.35 -3.91 3.54
N GLY A 155 4.58 -5.00 3.46
CA GLY A 155 4.97 -6.22 2.78
C GLY A 155 4.44 -6.22 1.35
N ILE A 156 5.26 -6.68 0.42
CA ILE A 156 4.88 -6.91 -0.98
C ILE A 156 5.22 -8.37 -1.32
N GLU A 157 4.26 -9.09 -1.90
CA GLU A 157 4.39 -10.51 -2.28
C GLU A 157 4.97 -11.37 -1.15
N SER A 158 6.21 -11.86 -1.31
CA SER A 158 6.91 -12.68 -0.31
C SER A 158 7.09 -11.98 1.04
N GLY A 159 7.16 -10.64 1.06
CA GLY A 159 7.17 -9.85 2.29
C GLY A 159 5.88 -10.00 3.10
N CYS A 160 4.74 -10.23 2.44
CA CYS A 160 3.46 -10.50 3.12
C CYS A 160 3.52 -11.82 3.88
N GLU A 161 4.02 -12.87 3.23
CA GLU A 161 4.21 -14.18 3.85
C GLU A 161 5.20 -14.12 5.01
N TYR A 162 6.29 -13.37 4.85
CA TYR A 162 7.29 -13.17 5.89
C TYR A 162 6.70 -12.51 7.14
N LEU A 163 5.95 -11.42 6.96
CA LEU A 163 5.28 -10.72 8.06
C LEU A 163 4.27 -11.63 8.76
N SER A 164 3.52 -12.43 8.00
CA SER A 164 2.59 -13.39 8.59
C SER A 164 3.28 -14.52 9.35
N ARG A 165 4.33 -15.12 8.77
CA ARG A 165 5.07 -16.24 9.37
C ARG A 165 5.77 -15.84 10.66
N ASN A 166 6.27 -14.61 10.71
CA ASN A 166 6.94 -14.06 11.89
C ASN A 166 5.96 -13.44 12.90
N GLY A 167 4.64 -13.54 12.68
CA GLY A 167 3.64 -13.14 13.66
C GLY A 167 3.49 -11.62 13.84
N PHE A 168 3.73 -10.82 12.80
CA PHE A 168 3.30 -9.42 12.79
C PHE A 168 1.78 -9.31 12.67
N VAL A 169 1.21 -10.19 11.85
CA VAL A 169 -0.20 -10.25 11.45
C VAL A 169 -0.55 -11.69 11.09
N LYS A 170 -1.84 -11.98 10.88
CA LYS A 170 -2.28 -13.28 10.39
C LYS A 170 -2.78 -13.17 8.96
N LEU A 171 -2.12 -13.88 8.05
CA LEU A 171 -2.67 -14.22 6.74
C LEU A 171 -3.19 -15.64 6.74
N THR A 172 -4.34 -15.84 6.11
CA THR A 172 -4.96 -17.17 5.98
C THR A 172 -4.88 -17.60 4.51
N PRO A 173 -3.98 -18.53 4.14
CA PRO A 173 -3.90 -19.02 2.77
C PRO A 173 -5.22 -19.61 2.29
N VAL A 174 -5.56 -19.35 1.03
CA VAL A 174 -6.60 -20.09 0.30
C VAL A 174 -5.90 -21.26 -0.37
N SER A 175 -5.86 -22.41 0.30
CA SER A 175 -5.31 -23.62 -0.29
C SER A 175 -6.43 -24.61 -0.60
N GLN A 176 -6.26 -25.33 -1.71
CA GLN A 176 -6.85 -26.66 -1.86
C GLN A 176 -5.79 -27.67 -1.45
N PRO A 177 -6.10 -28.65 -0.58
CA PRO A 177 -5.17 -29.74 -0.32
C PRO A 177 -4.86 -30.44 -1.65
N PRO A 178 -3.58 -30.81 -1.91
CA PRO A 178 -3.28 -31.63 -3.07
C PRO A 178 -4.10 -32.91 -2.99
N LYS A 179 -4.68 -33.34 -4.12
CA LYS A 179 -5.35 -34.64 -4.19
C LYS A 179 -4.35 -35.71 -3.78
N GLU A 180 -4.77 -36.63 -2.91
CA GLU A 180 -3.92 -37.65 -2.28
C GLU A 180 -3.15 -38.48 -3.33
N ASP A 181 -3.79 -38.71 -4.48
CA ASP A 181 -3.25 -39.42 -5.64
C ASP A 181 -2.08 -38.71 -6.34
N GLU A 182 -1.90 -37.39 -6.16
CA GLU A 182 -0.86 -36.62 -6.88
C GLU A 182 0.47 -36.55 -6.12
N LYS A 183 0.50 -36.79 -4.80
CA LYS A 183 1.66 -36.46 -3.97
C LYS A 183 2.89 -37.34 -4.22
N ASN A 184 2.67 -38.56 -4.74
CA ASN A 184 3.71 -39.55 -5.03
C ASN A 184 3.54 -40.26 -6.40
N ALA A 185 2.70 -39.72 -7.29
CA ALA A 185 2.47 -40.34 -8.59
C ALA A 185 3.70 -40.22 -9.50
N LEU A 186 4.08 -41.32 -10.16
CA LEU A 186 5.08 -41.31 -11.23
C LEU A 186 4.53 -40.51 -12.41
N ARG A 187 5.13 -39.34 -12.70
CA ARG A 187 4.78 -38.51 -13.86
C ARG A 187 5.97 -38.45 -14.83
N PRO A 188 5.72 -38.49 -16.16
CA PRO A 188 6.78 -38.32 -17.15
C PRO A 188 7.51 -36.97 -16.95
N PHE A 189 8.84 -37.01 -16.80
CA PHE A 189 9.63 -35.79 -16.56
C PHE A 189 9.48 -34.76 -17.70
N ASN A 190 9.30 -35.22 -18.95
CA ASN A 190 9.07 -34.36 -20.10
C ASN A 190 7.76 -33.54 -20.03
N LYS A 191 6.82 -33.88 -19.14
CA LYS A 191 5.60 -33.11 -18.89
C LYS A 191 5.74 -32.05 -17.80
N ARG A 192 6.85 -32.05 -17.05
CA ARG A 192 7.10 -31.11 -15.94
C ARG A 192 6.93 -29.64 -16.34
N THR A 193 7.45 -29.24 -17.50
CA THR A 193 7.39 -27.85 -17.97
C THR A 193 5.95 -27.44 -18.30
N GLU A 194 5.22 -28.27 -19.03
CA GLU A 194 3.81 -28.03 -19.38
C GLU A 194 2.94 -27.98 -18.11
N ASP A 195 3.17 -28.92 -17.18
CA ASP A 195 2.46 -29.00 -15.91
C ASP A 195 2.70 -27.75 -15.04
N PHE A 196 3.95 -27.28 -14.98
CA PHE A 196 4.29 -26.09 -14.22
C PHE A 196 3.69 -24.84 -14.87
N ALA A 197 3.86 -24.68 -16.19
CA ALA A 197 3.33 -23.55 -16.95
C ALA A 197 1.80 -23.45 -16.83
N GLY A 198 1.10 -24.59 -16.93
CA GLY A 198 -0.35 -24.65 -16.74
C GLY A 198 -0.81 -24.39 -15.31
N ARG A 199 0.08 -24.48 -14.32
CA ARG A 199 -0.20 -24.20 -12.90
C ARG A 199 0.12 -22.77 -12.50
N SER A 200 1.00 -22.08 -13.21
CA SER A 200 1.44 -20.71 -12.92
C SER A 200 0.55 -19.65 -13.56
N ILE A 201 0.44 -18.50 -12.87
CA ILE A 201 -0.02 -17.24 -13.47
C ILE A 201 1.23 -16.45 -13.89
N PRO A 202 1.58 -16.42 -15.19
CA PRO A 202 2.78 -15.73 -15.66
C PRO A 202 2.60 -14.21 -15.78
N GLY A 203 1.39 -13.70 -15.54
CA GLY A 203 1.04 -12.29 -15.71
C GLY A 203 -0.36 -12.14 -16.29
N SER A 204 -1.31 -11.73 -15.46
CA SER A 204 -2.71 -11.52 -15.83
C SER A 204 -3.28 -10.31 -15.11
N ILE A 205 -4.32 -9.70 -15.70
CA ILE A 205 -4.98 -8.52 -15.15
C ILE A 205 -6.29 -8.97 -14.51
N PHE A 206 -6.47 -8.59 -13.26
CA PHE A 206 -7.64 -8.94 -12.47
C PHE A 206 -8.38 -7.70 -11.96
N SER A 207 -9.71 -7.81 -11.85
CA SER A 207 -10.58 -6.82 -11.22
C SER A 207 -10.65 -7.07 -9.71
N ALA A 208 -10.54 -5.98 -8.94
CA ALA A 208 -10.76 -5.95 -7.51
C ALA A 208 -11.69 -4.80 -7.13
N SER A 209 -12.57 -5.06 -6.15
CA SER A 209 -13.33 -4.01 -5.47
C SER A 209 -12.40 -3.21 -4.55
N LEU A 210 -12.60 -1.90 -4.49
CA LEU A 210 -11.78 -0.93 -3.76
C LEU A 210 -12.65 -0.06 -2.86
N ASP A 211 -12.36 -0.04 -1.55
CA ASP A 211 -12.99 0.90 -0.63
C ASP A 211 -12.37 2.29 -0.76
N THR A 212 -13.00 3.16 -1.56
CA THR A 212 -12.54 4.55 -1.80
C THR A 212 -12.55 5.45 -0.56
N THR A 213 -13.18 5.02 0.55
CA THR A 213 -13.17 5.74 1.82
C THR A 213 -11.96 5.38 2.69
N HIS A 214 -11.28 4.28 2.38
CA HIS A 214 -10.10 3.82 3.10
C HIS A 214 -8.88 4.71 2.78
N PRO A 215 -7.97 5.03 3.75
CA PRO A 215 -6.81 5.90 3.51
C PRO A 215 -5.88 5.47 2.37
N LEU A 216 -5.80 4.16 2.10
CA LEU A 216 -5.04 3.64 0.97
C LEU A 216 -5.66 3.98 -0.39
N ALA A 217 -6.96 4.24 -0.44
CA ALA A 217 -7.72 4.54 -1.66
C ALA A 217 -8.12 6.03 -1.77
N TYR A 218 -7.50 6.91 -0.97
CA TYR A 218 -7.71 8.34 -1.13
C TYR A 218 -7.35 8.84 -2.54
N GLY A 219 -8.24 9.64 -3.11
CA GLY A 219 -8.11 10.15 -4.48
C GLY A 219 -8.48 9.14 -5.58
N TYR A 220 -9.13 8.03 -5.23
CA TYR A 220 -9.85 7.19 -6.19
C TYR A 220 -11.33 7.59 -6.25
N HIS A 221 -11.93 7.42 -7.42
CA HIS A 221 -13.34 7.74 -7.68
C HIS A 221 -14.12 6.53 -8.23
N SER A 222 -13.45 5.40 -8.38
CA SER A 222 -14.00 4.12 -8.80
C SER A 222 -13.84 3.14 -7.64
N ASP A 223 -14.91 2.40 -7.34
CA ASP A 223 -14.93 1.29 -6.40
C ASP A 223 -14.41 -0.02 -7.02
N GLU A 224 -13.90 0.04 -8.24
CA GLU A 224 -13.24 -1.05 -8.94
C GLU A 224 -11.86 -0.62 -9.44
N ILE A 225 -10.88 -1.51 -9.34
CA ILE A 225 -9.51 -1.32 -9.81
C ILE A 225 -8.99 -2.58 -10.52
N ALA A 226 -8.25 -2.38 -11.60
CA ALA A 226 -7.50 -3.45 -12.25
C ALA A 226 -6.13 -3.62 -11.58
N ILE A 227 -5.74 -4.85 -11.27
CA ILE A 227 -4.48 -5.22 -10.63
C ILE A 227 -3.77 -6.23 -11.53
N PHE A 228 -2.49 -5.96 -11.84
CA PHE A 228 -1.64 -6.92 -12.50
C PHE A 228 -1.09 -7.90 -11.45
N ARG A 229 -1.13 -9.20 -11.77
CA ARG A 229 -0.71 -10.26 -10.87
C ARG A 229 0.15 -11.29 -11.57
N GLU A 230 1.19 -11.69 -10.87
CA GLU A 230 1.98 -12.89 -11.12
C GLU A 230 1.91 -13.82 -9.90
N GLY A 231 1.98 -15.13 -10.13
CA GLY A 231 2.08 -16.11 -9.04
C GLY A 231 0.75 -16.60 -8.43
N ASN A 232 0.89 -17.56 -7.52
CA ASN A 232 -0.19 -18.48 -7.11
C ASN A 232 -0.51 -18.44 -5.60
N ALA A 233 0.01 -17.48 -4.85
CA ALA A 233 -0.27 -17.34 -3.42
C ALA A 233 -1.55 -16.54 -3.19
N PHE A 234 -2.62 -17.19 -2.77
CA PHE A 234 -3.91 -16.56 -2.53
C PHE A 234 -4.22 -16.54 -1.03
N PHE A 235 -4.84 -15.46 -0.55
CA PHE A 235 -5.16 -15.29 0.87
C PHE A 235 -6.61 -14.86 1.04
N LYS A 236 -7.25 -15.35 2.10
CA LYS A 236 -8.58 -14.87 2.49
C LYS A 236 -8.49 -13.41 2.95
N PRO A 237 -9.54 -12.60 2.72
CA PRO A 237 -9.67 -11.29 3.38
C PRO A 237 -9.50 -11.40 4.89
N SER A 238 -9.07 -10.31 5.54
CA SER A 238 -9.09 -10.20 7.00
C SER A 238 -10.51 -10.39 7.52
N THR A 239 -10.63 -10.97 8.72
CA THR A 239 -11.92 -11.12 9.40
C THR A 239 -12.49 -9.79 9.87
N ASP A 240 -11.64 -8.76 10.02
CA ASP A 240 -12.10 -7.39 10.20
C ASP A 240 -12.40 -6.76 8.84
N ALA A 241 -13.66 -6.38 8.62
CA ALA A 241 -14.12 -5.82 7.35
C ALA A 241 -13.39 -4.51 6.98
N TYR A 242 -12.93 -3.74 7.96
CA TYR A 242 -12.25 -2.45 7.73
C TYR A 242 -10.76 -2.60 7.40
N GLU A 243 -10.20 -3.80 7.52
CA GLU A 243 -8.81 -4.11 7.19
C GLU A 243 -8.62 -4.62 5.75
N ASN A 244 -9.67 -4.55 4.92
CA ASN A 244 -9.69 -5.02 3.53
C ASN A 244 -9.88 -3.88 2.52
N PRO A 245 -8.85 -3.03 2.29
CA PRO A 245 -8.91 -1.94 1.31
C PRO A 245 -9.28 -2.41 -0.10
N ALA A 246 -8.81 -3.60 -0.50
CA ALA A 246 -9.09 -4.17 -1.82
C ALA A 246 -9.25 -5.69 -1.77
N VAL A 247 -10.28 -6.19 -2.46
CA VAL A 247 -10.63 -7.62 -2.56
C VAL A 247 -10.94 -7.95 -4.01
N TYR A 248 -10.38 -9.03 -4.54
CA TYR A 248 -10.67 -9.51 -5.89
C TYR A 248 -12.17 -9.79 -6.07
N THR A 249 -12.75 -9.47 -7.22
CA THR A 249 -14.17 -9.67 -7.45
C THR A 249 -14.53 -11.16 -7.60
N SER A 250 -15.83 -11.46 -7.69
CA SER A 250 -16.34 -12.82 -7.91
C SER A 250 -16.12 -13.33 -9.33
N ASP A 251 -15.87 -12.43 -10.29
CA ASP A 251 -15.42 -12.72 -11.65
C ASP A 251 -14.19 -11.86 -11.98
N PRO A 252 -13.02 -12.22 -11.44
CA PRO A 252 -11.90 -11.29 -11.37
C PRO A 252 -11.08 -11.23 -12.65
N LEU A 253 -11.15 -12.17 -13.59
CA LEU A 253 -10.24 -12.17 -14.75
C LEU A 253 -10.68 -11.12 -15.79
N LEU A 254 -9.89 -10.08 -15.97
CA LEU A 254 -10.09 -9.08 -17.03
C LEU A 254 -9.32 -9.44 -18.31
N SER A 255 -8.08 -9.92 -18.16
CA SER A 255 -7.22 -10.29 -19.29
C SER A 255 -6.09 -11.22 -18.87
N GLY A 256 -5.60 -12.04 -19.79
CA GLY A 256 -4.50 -12.98 -19.56
C GLY A 256 -4.94 -14.42 -19.30
N TYR A 257 -4.05 -15.22 -18.72
CA TYR A 257 -4.24 -16.64 -18.45
C TYR A 257 -4.30 -16.95 -16.95
N ILE A 258 -5.25 -17.80 -16.57
CA ILE A 258 -5.33 -18.45 -15.26
C ILE A 258 -6.02 -19.80 -15.43
N ASN A 259 -5.51 -20.84 -14.75
CA ASN A 259 -6.16 -22.15 -14.77
C ASN A 259 -7.43 -22.18 -13.92
N LYS A 260 -8.21 -23.26 -14.05
CA LYS A 260 -9.50 -23.40 -13.36
C LYS A 260 -9.35 -23.51 -11.85
N GLU A 261 -8.26 -24.11 -11.35
CA GLU A 261 -7.99 -24.24 -9.92
C GLU A 261 -7.73 -22.88 -9.29
N ASN A 262 -6.75 -22.13 -9.79
CA ASN A 262 -6.38 -20.80 -9.31
C ASN A 262 -7.50 -19.80 -9.50
N LEU A 263 -8.29 -19.88 -10.59
CA LEU A 263 -9.45 -19.02 -10.79
C LEU A 263 -10.49 -19.20 -9.67
N LYS A 264 -10.60 -20.40 -9.08
CA LYS A 264 -11.45 -20.61 -7.90
C LYS A 264 -10.85 -20.01 -6.64
N LEU A 265 -9.52 -20.03 -6.50
CA LEU A 265 -8.82 -19.54 -5.31
C LEU A 265 -8.78 -18.00 -5.24
N ILE A 266 -8.65 -17.32 -6.38
CA ILE A 266 -8.56 -15.85 -6.43
C ILE A 266 -9.92 -15.15 -6.26
N LYS A 267 -11.04 -15.83 -6.56
CA LYS A 267 -12.39 -15.26 -6.39
C LYS A 267 -12.62 -14.84 -4.95
N ASN A 268 -12.91 -13.56 -4.74
CA ASN A 268 -13.10 -12.95 -3.41
C ASN A 268 -11.86 -13.09 -2.49
N ALA A 269 -10.69 -13.36 -3.04
CA ALA A 269 -9.44 -13.35 -2.30
C ALA A 269 -9.01 -11.91 -2.00
N SER A 270 -8.19 -11.75 -0.98
CA SER A 270 -7.61 -10.47 -0.64
C SER A 270 -6.61 -10.01 -1.70
N ALA A 271 -6.69 -8.75 -2.10
CA ALA A 271 -5.66 -8.09 -2.91
C ALA A 271 -4.75 -7.21 -2.03
N ILE A 272 -5.34 -6.49 -1.08
CA ILE A 272 -4.63 -5.64 -0.12
C ILE A 272 -5.24 -5.83 1.27
N GLN A 273 -4.39 -5.93 2.29
CA GLN A 273 -4.80 -5.83 3.69
C GLN A 273 -4.06 -4.72 4.39
N ARG A 274 -4.72 -4.11 5.38
CA ARG A 274 -4.10 -3.18 6.31
C ARG A 274 -4.53 -3.57 7.71
N GLN A 275 -3.64 -4.19 8.46
CA GLN A 275 -3.91 -4.62 9.83
C GLN A 275 -3.17 -3.75 10.85
N SER A 276 -3.67 -3.73 12.08
CA SER A 276 -3.02 -3.01 13.19
C SER A 276 -2.10 -3.91 14.00
N LEU A 277 -0.94 -3.36 14.38
CA LEU A 277 -0.06 -3.95 15.39
C LEU A 277 0.36 -2.85 16.36
N GLY A 278 -0.25 -2.84 17.55
CA GLY A 278 -0.15 -1.71 18.49
C GLY A 278 -0.67 -0.41 17.86
N SER A 279 0.09 0.66 17.97
CA SER A 279 -0.24 1.95 17.35
C SER A 279 0.15 2.03 15.86
N GLY A 280 1.00 1.13 15.37
CA GLY A 280 1.43 1.09 13.97
C GLY A 280 0.51 0.28 13.08
N LYS A 281 1.01 0.05 11.86
CA LYS A 281 0.26 -0.57 10.77
C LYS A 281 1.12 -1.53 9.97
N VAL A 282 0.51 -2.63 9.57
CA VAL A 282 1.08 -3.66 8.71
C VAL A 282 0.24 -3.71 7.45
N ILE A 283 0.81 -3.30 6.33
CA ILE A 283 0.14 -3.20 5.03
C ILE A 283 0.70 -4.29 4.13
N LEU A 284 -0.19 -5.05 3.50
CA LEU A 284 0.15 -6.25 2.75
C LEU A 284 -0.39 -6.09 1.34
N PHE A 285 0.50 -5.96 0.37
CA PHE A 285 0.18 -6.02 -1.05
C PHE A 285 0.44 -7.45 -1.54
N MET A 286 -0.63 -8.17 -1.89
CA MET A 286 -0.50 -9.58 -2.32
C MET A 286 0.17 -9.73 -3.69
N ASP A 287 0.28 -8.61 -4.41
CA ASP A 287 0.80 -8.47 -5.76
C ASP A 287 1.74 -7.25 -5.77
N ASP A 288 2.71 -7.23 -6.67
CA ASP A 288 3.55 -6.05 -6.87
C ASP A 288 2.73 -4.84 -7.37
N PRO A 289 2.56 -3.79 -6.53
CA PRO A 289 1.77 -2.63 -6.94
C PRO A 289 2.51 -1.74 -7.94
N LEU A 290 3.79 -2.00 -8.22
CA LEU A 290 4.65 -1.14 -9.06
C LEU A 290 5.14 -1.84 -10.33
N PHE A 291 4.71 -3.07 -10.58
CA PHE A 291 5.23 -3.95 -11.63
C PHE A 291 5.64 -3.20 -12.91
N ARG A 292 6.95 -3.18 -13.17
CA ARG A 292 7.62 -2.56 -14.33
C ARG A 292 7.28 -1.08 -14.58
N GLY A 293 6.73 -0.38 -13.57
CA GLY A 293 6.50 1.07 -13.58
C GLY A 293 5.41 1.57 -14.53
N TYR A 294 4.60 0.71 -15.14
CA TYR A 294 3.53 1.13 -16.07
C TYR A 294 2.12 0.99 -15.50
N TRP A 295 1.93 0.31 -14.37
CA TRP A 295 0.60 0.11 -13.76
C TRP A 295 0.20 1.27 -12.84
N ALA A 296 -0.03 2.45 -13.43
CA ALA A 296 -0.30 3.69 -12.71
C ALA A 296 -1.50 3.61 -11.73
N GLY A 297 -2.44 2.68 -12.00
CA GLY A 297 -3.58 2.40 -11.14
C GLY A 297 -3.18 2.02 -9.73
N THR A 298 -2.23 1.11 -9.53
CA THR A 298 -1.80 0.63 -8.20
C THR A 298 -0.68 1.46 -7.58
N HIS A 299 0.05 2.26 -8.38
CA HIS A 299 1.08 3.18 -7.86
C HIS A 299 0.52 4.11 -6.79
N LYS A 300 -0.68 4.68 -7.01
CA LYS A 300 -1.29 5.59 -6.02
C LYS A 300 -1.69 4.85 -4.73
N LEU A 301 -2.11 3.58 -4.78
CA LEU A 301 -2.33 2.77 -3.57
C LEU A 301 -1.03 2.61 -2.77
N PHE A 302 0.08 2.31 -3.45
CA PHE A 302 1.40 2.22 -2.82
C PHE A 302 1.85 3.55 -2.21
N MET A 303 1.73 4.66 -2.96
CA MET A 303 2.07 5.99 -2.43
C MET A 303 1.18 6.38 -1.25
N ASN A 304 -0.11 6.05 -1.29
CA ASN A 304 -1.00 6.25 -0.16
C ASN A 304 -0.60 5.38 1.04
N ALA A 305 -0.06 4.17 0.85
CA ALA A 305 0.51 3.37 1.93
C ALA A 305 1.73 4.03 2.57
N VAL A 306 2.64 4.56 1.75
CA VAL A 306 3.83 5.28 2.22
C VAL A 306 3.48 6.55 2.99
N PHE A 307 2.54 7.35 2.47
CA PHE A 307 2.21 8.65 3.06
C PHE A 307 1.14 8.57 4.16
N TRP A 308 0.11 7.74 3.98
CA TRP A 308 -1.10 7.72 4.82
C TRP A 308 -1.30 6.39 5.55
N GLY A 309 -0.56 5.34 5.20
CA GLY A 309 -0.78 3.99 5.69
C GLY A 309 -0.73 3.82 7.21
N GLY A 310 0.02 4.69 7.90
CA GLY A 310 0.10 4.73 9.37
C GLY A 310 -1.08 5.39 10.10
N ARG A 311 -2.06 5.97 9.38
CA ARG A 311 -3.15 6.80 9.97
C ARG A 311 -4.50 6.13 10.04
#